data_AF-A0AAJ2NSD3-F1
#
_entry.id   AF-A0AAJ2NSD3-F1
#
_cell.length_a   1.000
_cell.length_b   1.000
_cell.length_c   1.000
_cell.angle_alpha   90.00
_cell.angle_beta   90.00
_cell.angle_gamma   90.00
#
_symmetry.space_group_name_H-M   'P 1'
#
loop_
_entity.id
_entity.type
_entity.pdbx_description
1 polymer ?
#
loop_
_entity_poly.entity_id
_entity_poly.type
_entity_poly.pdbx_seq_one_letter_code
_entity_poly.pdbx_strand_id
1 'polypeptide(L)' 'WLGRIIDDSFLQDIQKTTSCPMGESGEYHTYVFDGPLFSKKIQLEQADRIQLKTTQKLEFHCYRLV' A
#
# COMPACT_ATOMS: atom_id res chain seq x y z
N TRP A 1 4.00 2.93 -6.90
CA TRP A 1 3.08 1.99 -6.23
C TRP A 1 3.36 1.93 -4.73
N LEU A 2 4.53 1.44 -4.30
CA LEU A 2 4.89 1.35 -2.88
C LEU A 2 4.73 2.66 -2.11
N GLY A 3 3.99 2.59 -1.00
CA GLY A 3 3.76 3.71 -0.08
C GLY A 3 2.79 4.78 -0.59
N ARG A 4 2.18 4.62 -1.78
CA ARG A 4 1.11 5.52 -2.24
C ARG A 4 -0.19 5.24 -1.48
N ILE A 5 -0.98 6.29 -1.26
CA ILE A 5 -2.37 6.19 -0.81
C ILE A 5 -3.24 5.76 -2.00
N ILE A 6 -4.28 4.98 -1.73
CA ILE A 6 -5.31 4.65 -2.71
C ILE A 6 -6.34 5.76 -2.68
N ASP A 7 -6.23 6.68 -3.62
CA ASP A 7 -7.10 7.84 -3.83
C ASP A 7 -7.44 8.00 -5.33
N ASP A 8 -8.13 9.06 -5.69
CA ASP A 8 -8.51 9.32 -7.09
C ASP A 8 -7.29 9.44 -8.02
N SER A 9 -6.14 9.90 -7.50
CA SER A 9 -4.90 9.97 -8.28
C SER A 9 -4.34 8.58 -8.59
N PHE A 10 -4.40 7.67 -7.61
CA PHE A 10 -4.04 6.26 -7.81
C PHE A 10 -4.93 5.64 -8.88
N LEU A 11 -6.25 5.87 -8.80
CA LEU A 11 -7.21 5.32 -9.76
C LEU A 11 -6.92 5.80 -11.18
N GLN A 12 -6.70 7.10 -11.37
CA GLN A 12 -6.35 7.65 -12.68
C GLN A 12 -5.05 7.09 -13.24
N ASP A 13 -4.05 6.82 -12.38
CA ASP A 13 -2.77 6.29 -12.83
C ASP A 13 -2.82 4.80 -13.15
N ILE A 14 -3.53 3.99 -12.35
CA ILE A 14 -3.61 2.54 -12.59
C ILE A 14 -4.41 2.20 -13.84
N GLN A 15 -5.43 3.00 -14.16
CA GLN A 15 -6.19 2.89 -15.40
C GLN A 15 -5.35 3.13 -16.67
N LYS A 16 -4.18 3.77 -16.56
CA LYS A 16 -3.23 3.95 -17.69
C LYS A 16 -2.32 2.74 -17.89
N THR A 17 -2.39 1.74 -17.01
CA THR A 17 -1.60 0.50 -17.09
C THR A 17 -2.50 -0.66 -17.51
N THR A 18 -1.89 -1.82 -17.80
CA THR A 18 -2.64 -3.06 -18.08
C THR A 18 -3.01 -3.85 -16.81
N SER A 19 -2.61 -3.37 -15.63
CA SER A 19 -2.87 -4.06 -14.34
C SER A 19 -4.31 -3.89 -13.90
N CYS A 20 -4.88 -4.92 -13.27
CA CYS A 20 -6.21 -4.82 -12.68
C CYS A 20 -6.20 -3.77 -11.55
N PRO A 21 -7.09 -2.76 -11.56
CA PRO A 21 -7.19 -1.76 -10.49
C PRO A 21 -7.60 -2.33 -9.13
N MET A 22 -8.01 -3.60 -9.07
CA MET A 22 -8.36 -4.31 -7.84
C MET A 22 -7.23 -5.22 -7.34
N GLY A 23 -6.14 -5.37 -8.11
CA GLY A 23 -4.98 -6.20 -7.74
C GLY A 23 -5.27 -7.70 -7.63
N GLU A 24 -6.31 -8.20 -8.32
CA GLU A 24 -6.83 -9.58 -8.19
C GLU A 24 -5.79 -10.66 -8.55
N SER A 25 -4.82 -10.35 -9.40
CA SER A 25 -3.78 -11.29 -9.84
C SER A 25 -2.45 -11.09 -9.12
N GLY A 26 -2.45 -10.35 -7.99
CA GLY A 26 -1.24 -10.09 -7.21
C GLY A 26 -0.35 -8.99 -7.80
N GLU A 27 -0.91 -8.07 -8.59
CA GLU A 27 -0.18 -6.94 -9.15
C GLU A 27 0.42 -6.03 -8.08
N TYR A 28 -0.28 -5.89 -6.95
CA TYR A 28 0.18 -5.18 -5.77
C TYR A 28 -0.57 -5.65 -4.51
N HIS A 29 -0.01 -5.34 -3.35
CA HIS A 29 -0.63 -5.56 -2.05
C HIS A 29 -0.82 -4.24 -1.31
N THR A 30 -1.87 -4.18 -0.51
CA THR A 30 -2.28 -2.99 0.23
C THR A 30 -2.40 -3.32 1.70
N TYR A 31 -2.30 -2.30 2.55
CA TYR A 31 -2.67 -2.41 3.95
C TYR A 31 -3.61 -1.26 4.30
N VAL A 32 -4.57 -1.51 5.18
CA VAL A 32 -5.50 -0.51 5.69
C VAL A 32 -5.01 -0.08 7.07
N PHE A 33 -4.73 1.21 7.23
CA PHE A 33 -4.15 1.75 8.46
C PHE A 33 -5.08 2.69 9.22
N ASP A 34 -6.23 3.04 8.64
CA ASP A 34 -7.27 3.85 9.27
C ASP A 34 -8.64 3.49 8.69
N GLY A 35 -9.71 3.71 9.47
CA GLY A 35 -11.07 3.42 9.03
C GLY A 35 -12.12 3.65 10.13
N PRO A 36 -13.42 3.72 9.76
CA PRO A 36 -14.50 4.10 10.67
C PRO A 36 -14.70 3.11 11.84
N LEU A 37 -14.23 1.87 11.70
CA LEU A 37 -14.30 0.85 12.75
C LEU A 37 -13.06 0.85 13.66
N PHE A 38 -12.01 1.60 13.32
CA PHE A 38 -10.78 1.63 14.09
C PHE A 38 -10.94 2.66 15.21
N SER A 39 -10.70 2.23 16.45
CA SER A 39 -10.70 3.16 17.61
C SER A 39 -9.45 4.03 17.66
N LYS A 40 -8.38 3.60 16.97
CA LYS A 40 -7.10 4.28 16.79
C LYS A 40 -6.54 3.92 15.43
N LYS A 41 -5.88 4.86 14.77
CA LYS A 41 -5.20 4.60 13.50
C LYS A 41 -3.88 3.89 13.75
N ILE A 42 -3.41 3.15 12.76
CA ILE A 42 -2.10 2.49 12.78
C ILE A 42 -1.11 3.43 12.10
N GLN A 43 -0.11 3.89 12.84
CA GLN A 43 1.03 4.61 12.26
C GLN A 43 2.19 3.64 12.12
N LEU A 44 2.57 3.35 10.87
CA LEU A 44 3.74 2.53 10.55
C LEU A 44 5.00 3.41 10.49
N GLU A 45 6.10 2.89 11.00
CA GLU A 45 7.39 3.56 11.11
C GLU A 45 8.51 2.64 10.64
N GLN A 46 9.70 3.21 10.39
CA GLN A 46 10.89 2.47 9.94
C GLN A 46 10.61 1.66 8.66
N ALA A 47 10.39 2.38 7.56
CA ALA A 47 10.01 1.79 6.28
C ALA A 47 11.24 1.55 5.40
N ASP A 48 11.45 0.30 5.00
CA ASP A 48 12.51 -0.13 4.09
C ASP A 48 11.94 -0.60 2.75
N ARG A 49 12.58 -0.15 1.67
CA ARG A 49 12.27 -0.63 0.32
C ARG A 49 13.18 -1.79 -0.03
N ILE A 50 12.57 -2.96 -0.24
CA ILE A 50 13.29 -4.19 -0.56
C ILE A 50 13.01 -4.53 -2.02
N GLN A 51 14.08 -4.60 -2.81
CA GLN A 51 14.05 -5.09 -4.19
C GLN A 51 14.19 -6.62 -4.19
N LEU A 52 13.21 -7.31 -4.77
CA LEU A 52 13.25 -8.74 -5.05
C LEU A 52 13.55 -8.97 -6.53
N LYS A 53 13.68 -10.23 -6.94
CA LYS A 53 14.04 -10.59 -8.32
C LYS A 53 13.09 -10.01 -9.37
N THR A 54 11.79 -9.97 -9.07
CA THR A 54 10.73 -9.53 -10.01
C THR A 54 9.82 -8.45 -9.43
N THR A 55 9.86 -8.22 -8.12
CA THR A 55 8.94 -7.31 -7.42
C THR A 55 9.70 -6.41 -6.45
N GLN A 56 9.01 -5.42 -5.91
CA GLN A 56 9.51 -4.59 -4.81
C GLN A 56 8.46 -4.62 -3.69
N LYS A 57 8.91 -4.55 -2.44
CA LYS A 57 8.02 -4.37 -1.29
C LYS A 57 8.48 -3.21 -0.40
N LEU A 58 7.52 -2.59 0.27
CA LEU A 58 7.76 -1.66 1.36
C LEU A 58 7.51 -2.42 2.66
N GLU A 59 8.56 -2.61 3.44
CA GLU A 59 8.52 -3.32 4.72
C GLU A 59 8.61 -2.32 5.86
N PHE A 60 7.76 -2.48 6.87
CA PHE A 60 7.74 -1.61 8.05
C PHE A 60 8.15 -2.42 9.26
N HIS A 61 9.10 -1.91 10.04
CA HIS A 61 9.65 -2.63 11.20
C HIS A 61 8.97 -2.25 12.51
N CYS A 62 8.27 -1.11 12.56
CA CYS A 62 7.60 -0.61 13.75
C CYS A 62 6.19 -0.12 13.44
N TYR A 63 5.30 -0.21 14.44
CA TYR A 63 4.00 0.43 14.39
C TYR A 63 3.60 0.98 15.77
N ARG A 64 2.72 1.97 15.76
CA ARG A 64 2.06 2.49 16.96
C ARG A 64 0.59 2.77 16.67
N LEU A 65 -0.25 2.64 17.70
CA LEU A 65 -1.66 3.03 17.64
C LEU A 65 -1.81 4.47 18.12
N VAL A 66 -2.46 5.30 17.32
CA VAL A 66 -2.64 6.75 17.55
C VAL A 66 -4.10 7.13 17.58
#